data_AF-A0A1G5D8P0-F1
#
_entry.id   AF-A0A1G5D8P0-F1
#
_cell.length_a   1.000
_cell.length_b   1.000
_cell.length_c   1.000
_cell.angle_alpha   90.00
_cell.angle_beta   90.00
_cell.angle_gamma   90.00
#
_symmetry.space_group_name_H-M   'P 1'
#
loop_
_entity.id
_entity.type
_entity.pdbx_description
1 polymer ?
#
loop_
_entity_poly.entity_id
_entity_poly.type
_entity_poly.pdbx_seq_one_letter_code
_entity_poly.pdbx_strand_id
1 'polypeptide(L)'
;MGNIYCIMGKSSSGKDTIFKLLLDRTDIDLKTIVSYTTRPIRSHEKPGEEYNFVSIEEKDRLVAEGKVIELREYNTVHGPWFYFTVDDGSLDLEHHDYLIIGTVESFVKIRDYYGEDKVLPIYIEVDDGIRLTRALEREKMQENPKYEEMCRRFLADQQDFSEENIKNARITNVFNNNKDSKETCDKIAAFINGR
;
A
#
# COMPACT_ATOMS: atom_id res chain seq x y z
N MET A 1 18.55 -7.10 12.67
CA MET A 1 17.98 -5.76 12.45
C MET A 1 17.16 -5.86 11.19
N GLY A 2 15.85 -5.80 11.34
CA GLY A 2 14.90 -5.93 10.24
C GLY A 2 14.68 -4.61 9.48
N ASN A 3 13.83 -4.72 8.47
CA ASN A 3 13.47 -3.69 7.51
C ASN A 3 11.95 -3.63 7.35
N ILE A 4 11.46 -2.46 6.95
CA ILE A 4 10.09 -2.25 6.50
C ILE A 4 10.10 -2.24 4.98
N TYR A 5 9.42 -3.19 4.38
CA TYR A 5 9.19 -3.26 2.95
C TYR A 5 7.87 -2.57 2.61
N CYS A 6 7.94 -1.42 1.94
CA CYS A 6 6.76 -0.69 1.51
C CYS A 6 6.39 -1.10 0.08
N ILE A 7 5.38 -1.96 -0.05
CA ILE A 7 4.83 -2.33 -1.35
C ILE A 7 3.88 -1.24 -1.84
N MET A 8 4.13 -0.78 -3.06
CA MET A 8 3.36 0.28 -3.69
C MET A 8 3.01 -0.11 -5.11
N GLY A 9 1.95 0.46 -5.63
CA GLY A 9 1.56 0.25 -7.01
C GLY A 9 0.26 0.94 -7.31
N LYS A 10 0.17 1.46 -8.53
CA LYS A 10 -1.05 2.06 -9.06
C LYS A 10 -2.22 1.06 -8.98
N SER A 11 -3.47 1.53 -8.96
CA SER A 11 -4.65 0.65 -8.87
C SER A 11 -4.66 -0.44 -9.96
N SER A 12 -5.16 -1.64 -9.63
CA SER A 12 -5.14 -2.81 -10.52
C SER A 12 -3.74 -3.32 -10.95
N SER A 13 -2.66 -2.91 -10.26
CA SER A 13 -1.31 -3.46 -10.48
C SER A 13 -1.11 -4.89 -9.94
N GLY A 14 -2.02 -5.39 -9.11
CA GLY A 14 -1.88 -6.69 -8.44
C GLY A 14 -1.06 -6.67 -7.15
N LYS A 15 -0.71 -5.48 -6.61
CA LYS A 15 0.00 -5.33 -5.34
C LYS A 15 -0.63 -6.09 -4.17
N ASP A 16 -1.97 -6.08 -4.06
CA ASP A 16 -2.67 -6.73 -2.94
C ASP A 16 -2.57 -8.26 -3.05
N THR A 17 -2.58 -8.79 -4.28
CA THR A 17 -2.33 -10.22 -4.55
C THR A 17 -0.90 -10.61 -4.20
N ILE A 18 0.08 -9.81 -4.64
CA ILE A 18 1.49 -10.05 -4.33
C ILE A 18 1.76 -9.95 -2.83
N PHE A 19 1.15 -8.98 -2.15
CA PHE A 19 1.24 -8.82 -0.69
C PHE A 19 0.80 -10.09 0.04
N LYS A 20 -0.37 -10.64 -0.32
CA LYS A 20 -0.86 -11.91 0.26
C LYS A 20 0.09 -13.07 -0.06
N LEU A 21 0.54 -13.18 -1.32
CA LEU A 21 1.48 -14.22 -1.71
C LEU A 21 2.82 -14.14 -0.95
N LEU A 22 3.30 -12.94 -0.61
CA LEU A 22 4.53 -12.76 0.17
C LEU A 22 4.34 -13.19 1.63
N LEU A 23 3.19 -12.89 2.24
CA LEU A 23 2.87 -13.32 3.60
C LEU A 23 2.67 -14.84 3.73
N ASP A 24 2.24 -15.49 2.64
CA ASP A 24 2.05 -16.95 2.60
C ASP A 24 3.36 -17.74 2.38
N ARG A 25 4.50 -17.05 2.18
CA ARG A 25 5.79 -17.70 1.95
C ARG A 25 6.37 -18.28 3.24
N THR A 26 7.17 -19.34 3.11
CA THR A 26 7.88 -19.97 4.22
C THR A 26 9.38 -19.69 4.22
N ASP A 27 9.91 -19.13 3.14
CA ASP A 27 11.33 -18.79 2.96
C ASP A 27 11.66 -17.32 3.28
N ILE A 28 10.65 -16.55 3.71
CA ILE A 28 10.78 -15.21 4.31
C ILE A 28 9.80 -15.11 5.48
N ASP A 29 10.16 -14.37 6.53
CA ASP A 29 9.28 -14.12 7.68
C ASP A 29 8.93 -12.63 7.74
N LEU A 30 7.71 -12.29 7.32
CA LEU A 30 7.23 -10.92 7.24
C LEU A 30 6.03 -10.71 8.17
N LYS A 31 6.12 -9.70 9.02
CA LYS A 31 4.97 -9.19 9.78
C LYS A 31 4.25 -8.10 8.99
N THR A 32 2.95 -7.94 9.22
CA THR A 32 2.18 -6.88 8.56
C THR A 32 2.11 -5.63 9.41
N ILE A 33 2.33 -4.46 8.80
CA ILE A 33 1.91 -3.17 9.37
C ILE A 33 0.53 -2.85 8.79
N VAL A 34 -0.50 -2.88 9.63
CA VAL A 34 -1.88 -2.62 9.22
C VAL A 34 -2.17 -1.12 9.38
N SER A 35 -2.30 -0.41 8.27
CA SER A 35 -2.67 1.02 8.27
C SER A 35 -4.10 1.23 8.76
N TYR A 36 -4.43 2.47 9.10
CA TYR A 36 -5.72 2.88 9.64
C TYR A 36 -6.52 3.65 8.60
N THR A 37 -7.85 3.60 8.71
CA THR A 37 -8.73 4.42 7.88
C THR A 37 -10.03 4.78 8.56
N THR A 38 -10.60 5.94 8.20
CA THR A 38 -11.94 6.37 8.63
C THR A 38 -13.06 6.01 7.66
N ARG A 39 -12.73 5.42 6.51
CA ARG A 39 -13.79 5.00 5.59
C ARG A 39 -14.58 3.82 6.17
N PRO A 40 -15.82 3.62 5.74
CA PRO A 40 -16.54 2.38 6.03
C PRO A 40 -15.82 1.15 5.46
N ILE A 41 -15.89 0.05 6.21
CA ILE A 41 -15.44 -1.27 5.77
C ILE A 41 -16.30 -1.76 4.58
N ARG A 42 -15.67 -2.45 3.61
CA ARG A 42 -16.39 -3.08 2.48
C ARG A 42 -16.77 -4.51 2.83
N SER A 43 -17.74 -5.07 2.09
CA SER A 43 -18.31 -6.40 2.33
C SER A 43 -17.30 -7.56 2.33
N HIS A 44 -16.14 -7.39 1.69
CA HIS A 44 -15.10 -8.42 1.55
C HIS A 44 -13.86 -8.15 2.43
N GLU A 45 -13.85 -7.07 3.20
CA GLU A 45 -12.73 -6.68 4.05
C GLU A 45 -13.00 -7.09 5.49
N LYS A 46 -11.93 -7.26 6.27
CA LYS A 46 -12.03 -7.55 7.70
C LYS A 46 -11.21 -6.56 8.52
N PRO A 47 -11.69 -6.13 9.69
CA PRO A 47 -10.91 -5.27 10.58
C PRO A 47 -9.59 -5.94 10.96
N GLY A 48 -8.49 -5.21 10.83
CA GLY A 48 -7.16 -5.68 11.19
C GLY A 48 -6.47 -6.56 10.13
N GLU A 49 -7.13 -6.87 9.00
CA GLU A 49 -6.47 -7.54 7.86
C GLU A 49 -6.00 -6.49 6.84
N GLU A 50 -6.92 -5.77 6.20
CA GLU A 50 -6.56 -4.73 5.23
C GLU A 50 -6.29 -3.37 5.90
N TYR A 51 -7.14 -3.00 6.87
CA TYR A 51 -7.02 -1.75 7.62
C TYR A 51 -7.60 -1.89 9.03
N ASN A 52 -7.12 -1.05 9.93
CA ASN A 52 -7.81 -0.71 11.16
C ASN A 52 -8.86 0.36 10.86
N PHE A 53 -10.14 -0.03 10.83
CA PHE A 53 -11.26 0.86 10.56
C PHE A 53 -11.67 1.59 11.85
N VAL A 54 -11.46 2.90 11.90
CA VAL A 54 -11.68 3.72 13.10
C VAL A 54 -12.57 4.92 12.81
N SER A 55 -13.11 5.56 13.85
CA SER A 55 -13.90 6.78 13.70
C SER A 55 -13.00 8.01 13.49
N ILE A 56 -13.61 9.14 13.12
CA ILE A 56 -12.89 10.42 13.01
C ILE A 56 -12.37 10.86 14.38
N GLU A 57 -13.16 10.66 15.44
CA GLU A 57 -12.78 11.00 16.81
C GLU A 57 -11.55 10.20 17.25
N GLU A 58 -11.47 8.92 16.90
CA GLU A 58 -10.31 8.08 17.22
C GLU A 58 -9.07 8.51 16.43
N LYS A 59 -9.23 8.84 15.13
CA LYS A 59 -8.15 9.45 14.34
C LYS A 59 -7.65 10.74 14.99
N ASP A 60 -8.54 11.65 15.39
CA ASP A 60 -8.16 12.92 16.02
C ASP A 60 -7.45 12.71 17.36
N ARG A 61 -7.89 11.73 18.15
CA ARG A 61 -7.20 11.32 19.39
C ARG A 61 -5.78 10.87 19.10
N LEU A 62 -5.57 9.98 18.14
CA LEU A 62 -4.24 9.46 17.78
C LEU A 62 -3.31 10.55 17.25
N VAL A 63 -3.84 11.51 16.49
CA VAL A 63 -3.10 12.70 16.05
C VAL A 63 -2.68 13.55 17.26
N ALA A 64 -3.61 13.83 18.19
CA ALA A 64 -3.33 14.60 19.40
C ALA A 64 -2.29 13.91 20.32
N GLU A 65 -2.26 12.58 20.32
CA GLU A 65 -1.27 11.76 21.02
C GLU A 65 0.10 11.73 20.32
N GLY A 66 0.24 12.30 19.12
CA GLY A 66 1.51 12.32 18.37
C GLY A 66 1.90 10.96 17.78
N LYS A 67 0.95 10.02 17.67
CA LYS A 67 1.22 8.64 17.21
C LYS A 67 1.10 8.46 15.70
N VAL A 68 0.58 9.45 14.98
CA VAL A 68 0.35 9.33 13.54
C VAL A 68 1.62 9.71 12.77
N ILE A 69 2.20 8.72 12.08
CA ILE A 69 3.42 8.87 11.28
C ILE A 69 3.12 9.65 10.00
N GLU A 70 2.05 9.26 9.32
CA GLU A 70 1.58 9.88 8.09
C GLU A 70 0.07 9.83 8.03
N LEU A 71 -0.52 10.85 7.41
CA LEU A 71 -1.96 10.95 7.22
C LEU A 71 -2.25 11.58 5.87
N ARG A 72 -3.22 11.00 5.17
CA ARG A 72 -3.72 11.45 3.87
C ARG A 72 -5.24 11.56 3.90
N GLU A 73 -5.74 12.64 3.33
CA GLU A 73 -7.17 12.91 3.18
C GLU A 73 -7.61 12.69 1.74
N TYR A 74 -8.75 12.03 1.55
CA TYR A 74 -9.45 11.93 0.29
C TYR A 74 -10.85 12.51 0.41
N ASN A 75 -11.11 13.56 -0.34
CA ASN A 75 -12.44 14.16 -0.44
C ASN A 75 -13.36 13.27 -1.28
N THR A 76 -14.41 12.74 -0.66
CA THR A 76 -15.39 11.87 -1.31
C THR A 76 -16.79 12.49 -1.27
N VAL A 77 -17.71 11.94 -2.05
CA VAL A 77 -19.13 12.32 -2.00
C VAL A 77 -19.79 12.05 -0.64
N HIS A 78 -19.15 11.25 0.22
CA HIS A 78 -19.61 10.93 1.58
C HIS A 78 -18.84 11.72 2.67
N GLY A 79 -18.07 12.74 2.29
CA GLY A 79 -17.16 13.47 3.18
C GLY A 79 -15.71 12.97 3.09
N PRO A 80 -14.80 13.54 3.90
CA PRO A 80 -13.38 13.19 3.87
C PRO A 80 -13.14 11.80 4.46
N TRP A 81 -12.38 10.99 3.74
CA TRP A 81 -11.82 9.74 4.24
C TRP A 81 -10.34 9.91 4.52
N PHE A 82 -9.91 9.47 5.69
CA PHE A 82 -8.51 9.52 6.09
C PHE A 82 -7.89 8.14 6.00
N TYR A 83 -6.64 8.09 5.56
CA TYR A 83 -5.79 6.91 5.59
C TYR A 83 -4.49 7.32 6.25
N PHE A 84 -4.02 6.52 7.20
CA PHE A 84 -2.89 6.91 8.02
C PHE A 84 -2.18 5.70 8.62
N THR A 85 -0.92 5.88 8.99
CA THR A 85 -0.12 4.86 9.67
C THR A 85 0.20 5.34 11.07
N VAL A 86 0.04 4.46 12.05
CA VAL A 86 0.19 4.77 13.48
C VAL A 86 1.42 4.05 14.01
N ASP A 87 2.24 4.78 14.75
CA ASP A 87 3.22 4.19 15.66
C ASP A 87 2.51 3.84 16.97
N ASP A 88 2.12 2.58 17.10
CA ASP A 88 1.53 2.02 18.32
C ASP A 88 2.56 1.32 19.21
N GLY A 89 3.85 1.42 18.88
CA GLY A 89 4.95 0.77 19.58
C GLY A 89 5.03 -0.74 19.38
N SER A 90 4.24 -1.32 18.46
CA SER A 90 4.24 -2.78 18.19
C SER A 90 5.36 -3.24 17.26
N LEU A 91 6.05 -2.31 16.58
CA LEU A 91 7.12 -2.65 15.65
C LEU A 91 8.43 -2.94 16.37
N ASP A 92 8.95 -4.14 16.17
CA ASP A 92 10.24 -4.61 16.66
C ASP A 92 11.19 -4.81 15.48
N LEU A 93 11.76 -3.69 15.01
CA LEU A 93 12.73 -3.67 13.91
C LEU A 93 14.11 -4.20 14.32
N GLU A 94 14.33 -4.58 15.58
CA GLU A 94 15.56 -5.28 15.96
C GLU A 94 15.50 -6.72 15.48
N HIS A 95 14.32 -7.36 15.59
CA HIS A 95 14.14 -8.80 15.38
C HIS A 95 13.33 -9.19 14.14
N HIS A 96 12.52 -8.29 13.58
CA HIS A 96 11.55 -8.67 12.54
C HIS A 96 11.55 -7.74 11.33
N ASP A 97 11.29 -8.35 10.16
CA ASP A 97 10.95 -7.65 8.94
C ASP A 97 9.44 -7.43 8.85
N TYR A 98 9.06 -6.33 8.20
CA TYR A 98 7.68 -5.89 8.09
C TYR A 98 7.30 -5.58 6.64
N LEU A 99 6.04 -5.76 6.31
CA LEU A 99 5.45 -5.44 5.01
C LEU A 99 4.28 -4.48 5.21
N ILE A 100 4.24 -3.41 4.42
CA ILE A 100 3.16 -2.42 4.43
C ILE A 100 2.76 -2.04 3.01
N ILE A 101 1.46 -1.88 2.76
CA ILE A 101 0.93 -1.32 1.51
C ILE A 101 0.86 0.20 1.63
N GLY A 102 1.42 0.91 0.65
CA GLY A 102 1.41 2.37 0.64
C GLY A 102 1.34 3.00 -0.75
N THR A 103 1.39 4.32 -0.75
CA THR A 103 1.63 5.17 -1.93
C THR A 103 3.04 5.74 -1.90
N VAL A 104 3.49 6.40 -2.97
CA VAL A 104 4.80 7.06 -3.02
C VAL A 104 4.96 8.07 -1.86
N GLU A 105 3.91 8.85 -1.60
CA GLU A 105 3.90 9.82 -0.49
C GLU A 105 4.00 9.12 0.87
N SER A 106 3.22 8.05 1.08
CA SER A 106 3.26 7.27 2.33
C SER A 106 4.64 6.63 2.54
N PHE A 107 5.25 6.09 1.50
CA PHE A 107 6.60 5.54 1.57
C PHE A 107 7.62 6.60 2.02
N VAL A 108 7.60 7.78 1.41
CA VAL A 108 8.50 8.88 1.78
C VAL A 108 8.34 9.23 3.26
N LYS A 109 7.10 9.42 3.73
CA LYS A 109 6.85 9.79 5.13
C LYS A 109 7.27 8.69 6.13
N ILE A 110 6.98 7.42 5.81
CA ILE A 110 7.38 6.28 6.66
C ILE A 110 8.91 6.13 6.67
N ARG A 111 9.55 6.28 5.52
CA ARG A 111 11.01 6.28 5.39
C ARG A 111 11.66 7.40 6.20
N ASP A 112 11.12 8.61 6.12
CA ASP A 112 11.66 9.75 6.84
C ASP A 112 11.48 9.60 8.37
N TYR A 113 10.45 8.86 8.80
CA TYR A 113 10.21 8.52 10.21
C TYR A 113 11.15 7.42 10.75
N TYR A 114 11.29 6.30 10.05
CA TYR A 114 12.07 5.14 10.52
C TYR A 114 13.53 5.11 10.04
N GLY A 115 13.88 5.89 9.03
CA GLY A 115 15.22 5.94 8.42
C GLY A 115 15.29 5.37 7.00
N GLU A 116 16.10 6.00 6.14
CA GLU A 116 16.30 5.60 4.74
C GLU A 116 16.89 4.19 4.59
N ASP A 117 17.66 3.72 5.58
CA ASP A 117 18.25 2.38 5.62
C ASP A 117 17.28 1.30 6.08
N LYS A 118 16.16 1.70 6.72
CA LYS A 118 15.15 0.80 7.29
C LYS A 118 13.94 0.58 6.42
N VAL A 119 13.60 1.54 5.58
CA VAL A 119 12.37 1.48 4.77
C VAL A 119 12.73 1.32 3.30
N LEU A 120 12.44 0.13 2.77
CA LEU A 120 12.78 -0.27 1.41
C LEU A 120 11.54 -0.24 0.51
N PRO A 121 11.59 0.47 -0.63
CA PRO A 121 10.46 0.52 -1.55
C PRO A 121 10.39 -0.76 -2.38
N ILE A 122 9.18 -1.25 -2.64
CA ILE A 122 8.87 -2.29 -3.63
C ILE A 122 7.76 -1.72 -4.53
N TYR A 123 8.13 -1.23 -5.71
CA TYR A 123 7.16 -0.67 -6.65
C TYR A 123 6.71 -1.72 -7.67
N ILE A 124 5.42 -2.03 -7.67
CA ILE A 124 4.79 -2.95 -8.63
C ILE A 124 4.35 -2.14 -9.85
N GLU A 125 5.07 -2.33 -10.94
CA GLU A 125 4.80 -1.69 -12.23
C GLU A 125 4.00 -2.63 -13.13
N VAL A 126 2.95 -2.09 -13.75
CA VAL A 126 2.14 -2.80 -14.75
C VAL A 126 1.75 -1.82 -15.84
N ASP A 127 1.77 -2.31 -17.08
CA ASP A 127 1.30 -1.59 -18.25
C ASP A 127 -0.12 -1.04 -18.05
N ASP A 128 -0.35 0.20 -18.46
CA ASP A 128 -1.61 0.89 -18.24
C ASP A 128 -2.78 0.24 -18.98
N GLY A 129 -2.55 -0.33 -20.16
CA GLY A 129 -3.56 -1.07 -20.91
C GLY A 129 -4.01 -2.33 -20.16
N ILE A 130 -3.06 -3.06 -19.57
CA ILE A 130 -3.36 -4.21 -18.70
C ILE A 130 -4.15 -3.77 -17.46
N ARG A 131 -3.71 -2.69 -16.79
CA ARG A 131 -4.37 -2.17 -15.59
C ARG A 131 -5.81 -1.72 -15.86
N LEU A 132 -6.03 -0.99 -16.95
CA LEU A 132 -7.35 -0.54 -17.38
C LEU A 132 -8.25 -1.74 -17.72
N THR A 133 -7.71 -2.74 -18.43
CA THR A 133 -8.44 -3.97 -18.75
C THR A 133 -8.89 -4.68 -17.47
N ARG A 134 -7.97 -4.90 -16.52
CA ARG A 134 -8.27 -5.53 -15.22
C ARG A 134 -9.31 -4.74 -14.42
N ALA A 135 -9.20 -3.40 -14.42
CA ALA A 135 -10.15 -2.53 -13.73
C ALA A 135 -11.54 -2.62 -14.33
N LEU A 136 -11.64 -2.56 -15.67
CA LEU A 136 -12.90 -2.62 -16.40
C LEU A 136 -13.61 -3.96 -16.21
N GLU A 137 -12.89 -5.08 -16.31
CA GLU A 137 -13.47 -6.40 -16.09
C GLU A 137 -14.01 -6.56 -14.66
N ARG A 138 -13.31 -6.01 -13.66
CA ARG A 138 -13.81 -6.00 -12.27
C ARG A 138 -15.07 -5.15 -12.10
N GLU A 139 -15.14 -3.98 -12.74
CA GLU A 139 -16.32 -3.10 -12.66
C GLU A 139 -17.55 -3.74 -13.34
N LYS A 140 -17.37 -4.42 -14.47
CA LYS A 140 -18.46 -5.15 -15.16
C LYS A 140 -19.10 -6.25 -14.29
N MET A 141 -18.36 -6.80 -13.33
CA MET A 141 -18.86 -7.82 -12.40
C MET A 141 -19.67 -7.24 -11.24
N GLN A 142 -19.68 -5.92 -11.04
CA GLN A 142 -20.45 -5.29 -9.98
C GLN A 142 -21.93 -5.19 -10.38
N GLU A 143 -22.83 -5.36 -9.42
CA GLU A 143 -24.27 -5.12 -9.63
C GLU A 143 -24.54 -3.66 -10.08
N ASN A 144 -23.77 -2.71 -9.52
CA ASN A 144 -23.80 -1.30 -9.88
C ASN A 144 -22.37 -0.83 -10.25
N PRO A 145 -21.95 -0.94 -11.52
CA PRO A 145 -20.61 -0.53 -11.96
C PRO A 145 -20.34 0.95 -11.71
N LYS A 146 -19.13 1.28 -11.23
CA LYS A 146 -18.70 2.66 -10.90
C LYS A 146 -17.56 3.12 -11.80
N TYR A 147 -17.82 3.18 -13.10
CA TYR A 147 -16.81 3.53 -14.10
C TYR A 147 -16.19 4.93 -13.89
N GLU A 148 -16.95 5.90 -13.40
CA GLU A 148 -16.42 7.24 -13.07
C GLU A 148 -15.35 7.17 -11.97
N GLU A 149 -15.60 6.40 -10.92
CA GLU A 149 -14.63 6.18 -9.84
C GLU A 149 -13.41 5.39 -10.33
N MET A 150 -13.60 4.42 -11.23
CA MET A 150 -12.51 3.71 -11.89
C MET A 150 -11.59 4.69 -12.65
N CYS A 151 -12.16 5.56 -13.49
CA CYS A 151 -11.41 6.57 -14.23
C CYS A 151 -10.72 7.58 -13.30
N ARG A 152 -11.42 8.05 -12.26
CA ARG A 152 -10.84 8.95 -11.26
C ARG A 152 -9.60 8.35 -10.59
N ARG A 153 -9.66 7.08 -10.17
CA ARG A 153 -8.51 6.37 -9.58
C ARG A 153 -7.37 6.25 -10.57
N PHE A 154 -7.65 5.90 -11.82
CA PHE A 154 -6.60 5.80 -12.83
C PHE A 154 -5.86 7.12 -13.03
N LEU A 155 -6.58 8.24 -13.13
CA LEU A 155 -5.98 9.57 -13.28
C LEU A 155 -5.21 10.01 -12.03
N ALA A 156 -5.76 9.76 -10.84
CA ALA A 156 -5.08 10.05 -9.57
C ALA A 156 -3.77 9.23 -9.46
N ASP A 157 -3.78 7.96 -9.86
CA ASP A 157 -2.59 7.13 -9.86
C ASP A 157 -1.50 7.64 -10.81
N GLN A 158 -1.86 8.22 -11.97
CA GLN A 158 -0.87 8.78 -12.89
C GLN A 158 -0.15 9.98 -12.28
N GLN A 159 -0.85 10.77 -11.45
CA GLN A 159 -0.25 11.89 -10.74
C GLN A 159 0.60 11.40 -9.58
N ASP A 160 0.03 10.55 -8.71
CA ASP A 160 0.70 10.03 -7.51
C ASP A 160 1.99 9.27 -7.86
N PHE A 161 1.96 8.44 -8.91
CA PHE A 161 3.07 7.60 -9.37
C PHE A 161 3.68 8.12 -10.66
N SER A 162 3.73 9.45 -10.84
CA SER A 162 4.46 10.08 -11.93
C SER A 162 5.95 9.74 -11.86
N GLU A 163 6.64 9.73 -13.01
CA GLU A 163 8.08 9.48 -13.07
C GLU A 163 8.88 10.45 -12.17
N GLU A 164 8.42 11.70 -12.09
CA GLU A 164 8.99 12.71 -11.21
C GLU A 164 8.86 12.33 -9.73
N ASN A 165 7.68 11.92 -9.28
CA ASN A 165 7.47 11.49 -7.89
C ASN A 165 8.30 10.25 -7.54
N ILE A 166 8.33 9.25 -8.44
CA ILE A 166 9.14 8.02 -8.26
C ILE A 166 10.63 8.37 -8.13
N LYS A 167 11.13 9.25 -9.00
CA LYS A 167 12.52 9.71 -9.00
C LYS A 167 12.84 10.51 -7.74
N ASN A 168 11.99 11.45 -7.36
CA ASN A 168 12.17 12.29 -6.16
C ASN A 168 12.15 11.45 -4.88
N ALA A 169 11.31 10.41 -4.84
CA ALA A 169 11.27 9.45 -3.74
C ALA A 169 12.46 8.46 -3.74
N ARG A 170 13.32 8.48 -4.76
CA ARG A 170 14.46 7.54 -4.93
C ARG A 170 14.03 6.07 -4.93
N ILE A 171 12.88 5.78 -5.53
CA ILE A 171 12.38 4.41 -5.63
C ILE A 171 13.14 3.67 -6.73
N THR A 172 13.94 2.68 -6.35
CA THR A 172 14.80 1.92 -7.27
C THR A 172 14.37 0.48 -7.49
N ASN A 173 13.65 -0.13 -6.55
CA ASN A 173 13.24 -1.54 -6.68
C ASN A 173 11.87 -1.61 -7.35
N VAL A 174 11.90 -1.80 -8.68
CA VAL A 174 10.72 -1.85 -9.55
C VAL A 174 10.53 -3.27 -10.05
N PHE A 175 9.33 -3.81 -9.89
CA PHE A 175 8.98 -5.18 -10.26
C PHE A 175 7.79 -5.18 -11.23
N ASN A 176 8.02 -5.72 -12.43
CA ASN A 176 6.99 -5.78 -13.47
C ASN A 176 6.01 -6.94 -13.22
N ASN A 177 4.70 -6.64 -13.18
CA ASN A 177 3.61 -7.61 -12.99
C ASN A 177 2.65 -7.67 -14.19
N ASN A 178 3.20 -7.58 -15.41
CA ASN A 178 2.40 -7.69 -16.64
C ASN A 178 1.86 -9.11 -16.87
N LYS A 179 2.57 -10.14 -16.38
CA LYS A 179 2.26 -11.55 -16.67
C LYS A 179 1.70 -12.29 -15.46
N ASP A 180 2.57 -12.71 -14.53
CA ASP A 180 2.21 -13.55 -13.40
C ASP A 180 2.67 -12.93 -12.07
N SER A 181 1.73 -12.82 -11.14
CA SER A 181 1.98 -12.33 -9.78
C SER A 181 2.78 -13.30 -8.93
N LYS A 182 2.78 -14.61 -9.24
CA LYS A 182 3.65 -15.59 -8.56
C LYS A 182 5.11 -15.39 -8.93
N GLU A 183 5.43 -15.28 -10.22
CA GLU A 183 6.80 -14.97 -10.65
C GLU A 183 7.28 -13.62 -10.10
N THR A 184 6.38 -12.63 -10.03
CA THR A 184 6.70 -11.32 -9.45
C THR A 184 6.98 -11.44 -7.95
N CYS A 185 6.17 -12.22 -7.23
CA CYS A 185 6.38 -12.54 -5.81
C CYS A 185 7.74 -13.22 -5.58
N ASP A 186 8.12 -14.21 -6.41
CA ASP A 186 9.41 -14.90 -6.30
C ASP A 186 10.60 -13.94 -6.44
N LYS A 187 10.53 -12.99 -7.37
CA LYS A 187 11.57 -11.96 -7.56
C LYS A 187 11.66 -11.02 -6.36
N ILE A 188 10.52 -10.66 -5.77
CA ILE A 188 10.48 -9.81 -4.59
C ILE A 188 11.05 -10.55 -3.37
N ALA A 189 10.70 -11.82 -3.18
CA ALA A 189 11.25 -12.65 -2.11
C ALA A 189 12.77 -12.81 -2.23
N ALA A 190 13.27 -13.01 -3.45
CA ALA A 190 14.72 -13.04 -3.71
C ALA A 190 15.41 -11.71 -3.38
N PHE A 191 14.75 -10.57 -3.64
CA PHE A 191 15.25 -9.26 -3.24
C PHE A 191 15.29 -9.09 -1.71
N ILE A 192 14.24 -9.53 -1.01
CA ILE A 192 14.15 -9.48 0.46
C ILE A 192 15.25 -10.33 1.09
N ASN A 193 15.44 -11.57 0.63
CA ASN A 193 16.49 -12.47 1.13
C ASN A 193 17.93 -12.01 0.80
N GLY A 194 18.10 -11.09 -0.15
CA GLY A 194 19.39 -10.53 -0.53
C GLY A 194 19.82 -9.32 0.30
N ARG A 195 19.02 -8.92 1.31
CA ARG A 195 19.26 -7.78 2.21
C ARG A 195 19.72 -8.25 3.58
#